data_AF-A0A1N7K715-F1
#
_entry.id   AF-A0A1N7K715-F1
#
_cell.length_a   1.000
_cell.length_b   1.000
_cell.length_c   1.000
_cell.angle_alpha   90.00
_cell.angle_beta   90.00
_cell.angle_gamma   90.00
#
_symmetry.space_group_name_H-M   'P 1'
#
loop_
_entity.id
_entity.type
_entity.pdbx_description
1 polymer ?
#
loop_
_entity_poly.entity_id
_entity_poly.type
_entity_poly.pdbx_seq_one_letter_code
_entity_poly.pdbx_strand_id
1 'polypeptide(L)'
;MQDKPLDRIERDLLDMLCALHADRGPIERNALSVEVRGRGLELARPLGRLKTLGLAEEITQKPSFLRRVFGAQAVTLVQPTAAGLALVAPEPEIPEVEAPEAEAPEPDIPEVEADEAAPEALVPDAMASVAAEASEPPVADLPAPETVVAEPVVAEPGPETLVPDAPASETPASDTADAPAPQFEAPQPEAPEAEAIAPATPIEDAPVAPAPEVAPRPAPTPSARPAAPRRADLWAFTEELGGVPVDADSVGLDPAVMADLREVLETLGLELTHAGEGLIADRISRGARPGDALSQLVVFTFAHALQHDAHADETPAAAELRGYAIEVMRELEKLRDAGGIDPDLFEADMRCLWAIVDDPAAAREMVSALLADPVGGAAPPALLPDFLRPMPEIADLDDDF
;
A
#
# COMPACT_ATOMS: atom_id res chain seq x y z
N MET A 1 7.71 -13.94 44.72
CA MET A 1 9.12 -14.19 44.32
C MET A 1 9.92 -12.98 44.77
N GLN A 2 11.24 -13.06 44.96
CA GLN A 2 12.02 -11.86 45.31
C GLN A 2 12.41 -11.13 44.04
N ASP A 3 11.85 -9.93 43.85
CA ASP A 3 12.13 -9.09 42.69
C ASP A 3 13.55 -8.55 42.79
N LYS A 4 14.49 -9.29 42.19
CA LYS A 4 15.89 -8.93 42.17
C LYS A 4 16.04 -7.63 41.37
N PRO A 5 16.58 -6.54 41.94
CA PRO A 5 16.64 -5.25 41.27
C PRO A 5 17.37 -5.36 39.93
N LEU A 6 16.95 -4.52 38.98
CA LEU A 6 17.58 -4.37 37.68
C LEU A 6 19.06 -3.99 37.87
N ASP A 7 19.92 -4.68 37.13
CA ASP A 7 21.32 -4.27 37.01
C ASP A 7 21.41 -2.96 36.23
N ARG A 8 22.51 -2.22 36.38
CA ARG A 8 22.73 -0.94 35.67
C ARG A 8 22.58 -1.11 34.15
N ILE A 9 23.17 -2.17 33.59
CA ILE A 9 23.09 -2.46 32.15
C ILE A 9 21.64 -2.76 31.71
N GLU A 10 20.83 -3.37 32.60
CA GLU A 10 19.42 -3.67 32.33
C GLU A 10 18.56 -2.40 32.36
N ARG A 11 18.87 -1.44 33.24
CA ARG A 11 18.26 -0.11 33.26
C ARG A 11 18.68 0.73 32.06
N ASP A 12 19.98 0.84 31.79
CA ASP A 12 20.52 1.62 30.66
C ASP A 12 19.94 1.13 29.30
N LEU A 13 19.65 -0.17 29.17
CA LEU A 13 18.95 -0.74 28.01
C LEU A 13 17.44 -0.41 28.00
N LEU A 14 16.75 -0.49 29.15
CA LEU A 14 15.33 -0.18 29.25
C LEU A 14 15.05 1.31 28.96
N ASP A 15 15.88 2.20 29.49
CA ASP A 15 15.81 3.64 29.25
C ASP A 15 15.99 3.95 27.75
N MET A 16 16.96 3.29 27.10
CA MET A 16 17.17 3.40 25.65
C MET A 16 15.96 2.86 24.86
N LEU A 17 15.42 1.71 25.24
CA LEU A 17 14.28 1.10 24.58
C LEU A 17 13.04 1.99 24.68
N CYS A 18 12.79 2.59 25.84
CA CYS A 18 11.67 3.54 26.02
C CYS A 18 11.89 4.83 25.23
N ALA A 19 13.10 5.40 25.21
CA ALA A 19 13.40 6.61 24.45
C ALA A 19 13.25 6.40 22.93
N LEU A 20 13.78 5.29 22.39
CA LEU A 20 13.62 4.96 20.97
C LEU A 20 12.17 4.60 20.62
N HIS A 21 11.42 4.00 21.54
CA HIS A 21 10.00 3.70 21.34
C HIS A 21 9.13 4.96 21.31
N ALA A 22 9.45 5.97 22.12
CA ALA A 22 8.78 7.27 22.07
C ALA A 22 9.08 8.05 20.77
N ASP A 23 10.27 7.88 20.19
CA ASP A 23 10.70 8.51 18.93
C ASP A 23 10.12 7.81 17.68
N ARG A 24 10.06 6.47 17.67
CA ARG A 24 9.81 5.67 16.43
C ARG A 24 8.77 4.56 16.55
N GLY A 25 8.22 4.31 17.73
CA GLY A 25 7.37 3.15 17.97
C GLY A 25 8.17 1.84 18.10
N PRO A 26 7.61 0.67 17.74
CA PRO A 26 8.29 -0.62 17.85
C PRO A 26 9.54 -0.72 16.95
N ILE A 27 10.63 -1.30 17.45
CA ILE A 27 11.95 -1.25 16.79
C ILE A 27 12.40 -2.65 16.39
N GLU A 28 12.96 -2.82 15.19
CA GLU A 28 13.57 -4.10 14.82
C GLU A 28 14.71 -4.50 15.77
N ARG A 29 14.73 -5.76 16.19
CA ARG A 29 15.78 -6.34 17.04
C ARG A 29 17.19 -6.12 16.48
N ASN A 30 17.35 -6.15 15.15
CA ASN A 30 18.64 -5.90 14.50
C ASN A 30 19.06 -4.43 14.61
N ALA A 31 18.15 -3.49 14.34
CA ALA A 31 18.40 -2.06 14.50
C ALA A 31 18.72 -1.71 15.97
N LEU A 32 17.93 -2.23 16.92
CA LEU A 32 18.20 -2.10 18.36
C LEU A 32 19.58 -2.65 18.74
N SER A 33 20.00 -3.79 18.16
CA SER A 33 21.34 -4.37 18.39
C SER A 33 22.47 -3.46 17.90
N VAL A 34 22.27 -2.72 16.80
CA VAL A 34 23.26 -1.75 16.31
C VAL A 34 23.35 -0.54 17.23
N GLU A 35 22.22 0.06 17.61
CA GLU A 35 22.16 1.23 18.52
C GLU A 35 22.77 0.92 19.90
N VAL A 36 22.36 -0.20 20.51
CA VAL A 36 22.83 -0.67 21.81
C VAL A 36 24.33 -0.95 21.79
N ARG A 37 24.83 -1.59 20.72
CA ARG A 37 26.27 -1.84 20.54
C ARG A 37 27.06 -0.57 20.28
N GLY A 38 26.47 0.42 19.59
CA GLY A 38 27.04 1.75 19.39
C GLY A 38 27.32 2.50 20.69
N ARG A 39 26.53 2.23 21.75
CA ARG A 39 26.77 2.75 23.11
C ARG A 39 27.61 1.82 24.00
N GLY A 40 28.17 0.74 23.46
CA GLY A 40 29.02 -0.22 24.19
C GLY A 40 28.25 -1.15 25.13
N LEU A 41 26.94 -1.32 24.95
CA LEU A 41 26.08 -2.19 25.75
C LEU A 41 25.90 -3.57 25.08
N GLU A 42 25.64 -4.61 25.88
CA GLU A 42 25.28 -5.94 25.38
C GLU A 42 23.75 -6.06 25.25
N LEU A 43 23.23 -6.45 24.09
CA LEU A 43 21.78 -6.63 23.92
C LEU A 43 21.27 -7.97 24.48
N ALA A 44 21.90 -9.09 24.10
CA ALA A 44 21.26 -10.41 24.16
C ALA A 44 20.87 -10.87 25.57
N ARG A 45 21.77 -10.68 26.55
CA ARG A 45 21.57 -11.11 27.94
C ARG A 45 20.63 -10.17 28.72
N PRO A 46 20.82 -8.84 28.71
CA PRO A 46 19.90 -7.91 29.36
C PRO A 46 18.49 -7.95 28.76
N LEU A 47 18.34 -7.99 27.43
CA LEU A 47 17.02 -8.10 26.79
C LEU A 47 16.28 -9.37 27.22
N GLY A 48 16.97 -10.53 27.27
CA GLY A 48 16.37 -11.77 27.76
C GLY A 48 15.89 -11.66 29.22
N ARG A 49 16.58 -10.88 30.07
CA ARG A 49 16.15 -10.62 31.44
C ARG A 49 14.97 -9.64 31.50
N LEU A 50 14.99 -8.54 30.74
CA LEU A 50 13.86 -7.60 30.64
C LEU A 50 12.58 -8.30 30.15
N LYS A 51 12.68 -9.20 29.17
CA LYS A 51 11.58 -10.07 28.73
C LYS A 51 11.07 -10.99 29.84
N THR A 52 11.98 -11.62 30.59
CA THR A 52 11.61 -12.51 31.71
C THR A 52 10.90 -11.75 32.85
N LEU A 53 11.22 -10.47 33.02
CA LEU A 53 10.57 -9.57 33.99
C LEU A 53 9.29 -8.91 33.45
N GLY A 54 8.90 -9.18 32.20
CA GLY A 54 7.72 -8.57 31.57
C GLY A 54 7.86 -7.06 31.30
N LEU A 55 9.08 -6.53 31.22
CA LEU A 55 9.36 -5.10 30.99
C LEU A 55 9.58 -4.76 29.51
N ALA A 56 9.94 -5.75 28.71
CA ALA A 56 10.04 -5.66 27.25
C ALA A 56 9.41 -6.91 26.63
N GLU A 57 8.89 -6.79 25.42
CA GLU A 57 8.38 -7.92 24.64
C GLU A 57 8.98 -7.96 23.24
N GLU A 58 9.01 -9.16 22.66
CA GLU A 58 9.41 -9.38 21.26
C GLU A 58 8.17 -9.81 20.47
N ILE A 59 7.79 -9.00 19.50
CA ILE A 59 6.67 -9.26 18.60
C ILE A 59 7.27 -9.71 17.26
N THR A 60 7.04 -10.96 16.88
CA THR A 60 7.39 -11.44 15.54
C THR A 60 6.32 -10.98 14.56
N GLN A 61 6.57 -9.86 13.88
CA GLN A 61 5.77 -9.45 12.74
C GLN A 61 6.11 -10.38 11.57
N LYS A 62 5.20 -11.30 11.28
CA LYS A 62 5.24 -12.04 10.02
C LYS A 62 5.04 -11.00 8.91
N PRO A 63 5.83 -11.03 7.80
CA PRO A 63 5.50 -10.23 6.64
C PRO A 63 4.07 -10.58 6.24
N SER A 64 3.33 -9.58 5.77
CA SER A 64 2.06 -9.88 5.12
C SER A 64 2.31 -10.86 3.98
N PHE A 65 1.26 -11.59 3.65
CA PHE A 65 1.35 -12.64 2.64
C PHE A 65 1.92 -12.09 1.32
N LEU A 66 1.54 -10.86 0.92
CA LEU A 66 2.02 -10.17 -0.27
C LEU A 66 3.54 -9.94 -0.20
N ARG A 67 4.05 -9.35 0.89
CA ARG A 67 5.49 -9.08 1.07
C ARG A 67 6.33 -10.36 1.13
N ARG A 68 5.77 -11.47 1.63
CA ARG A 68 6.43 -12.79 1.58
C ARG A 68 6.70 -13.27 0.15
N VAL A 69 5.85 -12.94 -0.83
CA VAL A 69 6.06 -13.29 -2.25
C VAL A 69 7.33 -12.61 -2.77
N PHE A 70 7.54 -11.36 -2.41
CA PHE A 70 8.73 -10.56 -2.75
C PHE A 70 9.95 -10.86 -1.85
N GLY A 71 9.95 -12.00 -1.14
CA GLY A 71 11.08 -12.47 -0.35
C GLY A 71 11.26 -11.80 1.02
N ALA A 72 10.31 -10.97 1.47
CA ALA A 72 10.38 -10.37 2.80
C ALA A 72 10.38 -11.44 3.90
N GLN A 73 11.21 -11.23 4.92
CA GLN A 73 11.39 -12.16 6.04
C GLN A 73 10.57 -11.75 7.27
N ALA A 74 10.37 -12.67 8.21
CA ALA A 74 9.76 -12.36 9.51
C ALA A 74 10.66 -11.43 10.32
N VAL A 75 10.17 -10.22 10.59
CA VAL A 75 10.88 -9.22 11.39
C VAL A 75 10.51 -9.41 12.85
N THR A 76 11.52 -9.40 13.73
CA THR A 76 11.28 -9.39 15.18
C THR A 76 11.39 -7.97 15.67
N LEU A 77 10.25 -7.40 16.05
CA LEU A 77 10.15 -6.09 16.69
C LEU A 77 10.33 -6.26 18.20
N VAL A 78 10.89 -5.24 18.85
CA VAL A 78 11.07 -5.12 20.29
C VAL A 78 10.36 -3.85 20.73
N GLN A 79 9.56 -3.94 21.79
CA GLN A 79 8.92 -2.79 22.41
C GLN A 79 8.93 -2.92 23.94
N PRO A 80 8.97 -1.80 24.68
CA PRO A 80 8.74 -1.81 26.12
C PRO A 80 7.28 -2.13 26.40
N THR A 81 7.00 -2.87 27.47
CA THR A 81 5.62 -3.10 27.93
C THR A 81 5.13 -1.89 28.72
N ALA A 82 3.84 -1.86 29.07
CA ALA A 82 3.31 -0.86 30.02
C ALA A 82 4.07 -0.85 31.36
N ALA A 83 4.53 -2.01 31.84
CA ALA A 83 5.35 -2.12 33.05
C ALA A 83 6.79 -1.58 32.85
N GLY A 84 7.37 -1.78 31.67
CA GLY A 84 8.65 -1.16 31.30
C GLY A 84 8.56 0.36 31.24
N LEU A 85 7.53 0.89 30.57
CA LEU A 85 7.27 2.33 30.46
C LEU A 85 7.04 2.97 31.83
N ALA A 86 6.28 2.32 32.72
CA ALA A 86 6.02 2.83 34.06
C ALA A 86 7.26 2.91 34.98
N LEU A 87 8.36 2.21 34.67
CA LEU A 87 9.63 2.30 35.41
C LEU A 87 10.57 3.41 34.92
N VAL A 88 10.38 3.88 33.68
CA VAL A 88 11.20 4.92 33.04
C VAL A 88 10.48 6.26 32.99
N ALA A 89 9.15 6.26 33.01
CA ALA A 89 8.36 7.46 33.20
C ALA A 89 8.86 8.20 34.44
N PRO A 90 9.20 9.50 34.35
CA PRO A 90 9.54 10.26 35.54
C PRO A 90 8.36 10.16 36.51
N GLU A 91 8.63 9.78 37.75
CA GLU A 91 7.63 9.76 38.81
C GLU A 91 6.98 11.15 38.79
N PRO A 92 5.65 11.24 38.53
CA PRO A 92 5.04 12.53 38.27
C PRO A 92 5.30 13.40 39.49
N GLU A 93 6.00 14.51 39.28
CA GLU A 93 6.18 15.52 40.31
C GLU A 93 4.77 15.95 40.72
N ILE A 94 4.26 15.33 41.79
CA ILE A 94 3.02 15.73 42.42
C ILE A 94 3.30 17.18 42.77
N PRO A 95 2.63 18.16 42.13
CA PRO A 95 2.89 19.55 42.44
C PRO A 95 2.68 19.67 43.94
N GLU A 96 3.73 20.07 44.66
CA GLU A 96 3.68 20.20 46.10
C GLU A 96 2.65 21.30 46.36
N VAL A 97 1.41 20.87 46.61
CA VAL A 97 0.30 21.78 46.83
C VAL A 97 0.63 22.47 48.14
N GLU A 98 1.23 23.65 48.03
CA GLU A 98 1.40 24.58 49.14
C GLU A 98 0.06 24.66 49.85
N ALA A 99 0.01 24.05 51.04
CA ALA A 99 -1.22 24.00 51.80
C ALA A 99 -1.62 25.46 52.05
N PRO A 100 -2.83 25.90 51.64
CA PRO A 100 -3.21 27.29 51.79
C PRO A 100 -3.14 27.64 53.27
N GLU A 101 -2.23 28.56 53.60
CA GLU A 101 -2.04 29.03 54.96
C GLU A 101 -3.36 29.63 55.44
N ALA A 102 -3.94 29.02 56.48
CA ALA A 102 -5.30 29.31 56.89
C ALA A 102 -5.39 30.66 57.61
N GLU A 103 -5.51 31.75 56.85
CA GLU A 103 -5.93 33.04 57.38
C GLU A 103 -7.28 32.91 58.09
N ALA A 104 -7.33 33.38 59.33
CA ALA A 104 -8.52 33.33 60.16
C ALA A 104 -9.53 34.41 59.73
N PRO A 105 -10.84 34.14 59.77
CA PRO A 105 -11.85 35.13 59.40
C PRO A 105 -12.08 36.16 60.52
N GLU A 106 -11.69 37.41 60.30
CA GLU A 106 -12.25 38.55 61.04
C GLU A 106 -13.52 39.08 60.33
N PRO A 107 -14.59 39.45 61.08
CA PRO A 107 -15.88 39.84 60.50
C PRO A 107 -16.08 41.36 60.33
N ASP A 108 -16.76 41.72 59.23
CA ASP A 108 -17.65 42.87 58.99
C ASP A 108 -17.35 44.27 59.61
N ILE A 109 -17.08 45.25 58.73
CA ILE A 109 -17.79 46.56 58.72
C ILE A 109 -17.97 47.03 57.24
N PRO A 110 -19.19 47.47 56.81
CA PRO A 110 -19.44 48.04 55.47
C PRO A 110 -19.34 49.59 55.43
N GLU A 111 -19.67 50.21 54.27
CA GLU A 111 -19.69 51.66 53.92
C GLU A 111 -18.42 52.22 53.20
N VAL A 112 -18.46 53.11 52.19
CA VAL A 112 -19.52 53.62 51.25
C VAL A 112 -18.82 54.48 50.16
N GLU A 113 -19.34 54.53 48.91
CA GLU A 113 -19.11 55.57 47.85
C GLU A 113 -17.65 55.86 47.36
N ALA A 114 -17.35 56.43 46.17
CA ALA A 114 -18.07 56.71 44.91
C ALA A 114 -17.04 57.00 43.78
N ASP A 115 -17.45 57.70 42.71
CA ASP A 115 -16.76 58.15 41.48
C ASP A 115 -16.35 57.05 40.47
N GLU A 116 -16.92 56.97 39.26
CA GLU A 116 -17.16 57.98 38.20
C GLU A 116 -15.94 58.23 37.30
N ALA A 117 -15.90 57.51 36.16
CA ALA A 117 -15.37 57.99 34.88
C ALA A 117 -15.63 56.99 33.74
N ALA A 118 -16.70 57.22 32.97
CA ALA A 118 -16.70 56.89 31.53
C ALA A 118 -15.97 58.04 30.77
N PRO A 119 -15.58 57.94 29.47
CA PRO A 119 -16.58 57.78 28.40
C PRO A 119 -16.14 57.02 27.11
N GLU A 120 -17.17 56.51 26.41
CA GLU A 120 -17.42 56.56 24.95
C GLU A 120 -16.48 55.99 23.86
N ALA A 121 -17.17 55.58 22.77
CA ALA A 121 -16.74 55.52 21.37
C ALA A 121 -15.81 54.35 20.94
N LEU A 122 -16.01 53.69 19.78
CA LEU A 122 -16.89 53.93 18.63
C LEU A 122 -17.26 52.61 17.94
N VAL A 123 -18.46 52.54 17.34
CA VAL A 123 -18.83 51.57 16.29
C VAL A 123 -18.73 52.28 14.93
N PRO A 124 -18.33 51.61 13.84
CA PRO A 124 -19.31 51.26 12.80
C PRO A 124 -19.17 49.79 12.36
N ASP A 125 -20.24 49.04 12.15
CA ASP A 125 -21.21 49.14 11.04
C ASP A 125 -20.61 48.71 9.69
N ALA A 126 -20.98 47.50 9.26
CA ALA A 126 -20.77 46.97 7.93
C ALA A 126 -21.83 45.87 7.66
N MET A 127 -23.04 46.28 7.32
CA MET A 127 -24.05 45.36 6.78
C MET A 127 -23.61 44.81 5.41
N ALA A 128 -23.70 43.50 5.23
CA ALA A 128 -23.68 42.86 3.91
C ALA A 128 -24.69 41.70 3.87
N SER A 129 -25.97 42.05 3.97
CA SER A 129 -27.07 41.15 3.66
C SER A 129 -27.18 41.00 2.14
N VAL A 130 -26.81 39.84 1.60
CA VAL A 130 -27.23 39.42 0.26
C VAL A 130 -28.14 38.23 0.39
N ALA A 131 -29.45 38.47 0.26
CA ALA A 131 -30.40 37.42 -0.04
C ALA A 131 -30.16 36.96 -1.48
N ALA A 132 -29.94 35.66 -1.67
CA ALA A 132 -30.00 35.01 -2.97
C ALA A 132 -31.27 34.15 -3.02
N GLU A 133 -31.94 34.16 -4.17
CA GLU A 133 -33.31 33.67 -4.33
C GLU A 133 -33.47 32.16 -4.12
N ALA A 134 -34.59 31.78 -3.50
CA ALA A 134 -35.15 30.45 -3.68
C ALA A 134 -35.71 30.33 -5.10
N SER A 135 -34.94 29.75 -6.02
CA SER A 135 -35.47 29.27 -7.29
C SER A 135 -36.19 27.94 -7.07
N GLU A 136 -37.51 27.94 -7.27
CA GLU A 136 -38.27 26.70 -7.45
C GLU A 136 -37.77 25.95 -8.69
N PRO A 137 -37.48 24.64 -8.62
CA PRO A 137 -37.28 23.85 -9.83
C PRO A 137 -38.62 23.73 -10.58
N PRO A 138 -38.64 23.88 -11.92
CA PRO A 138 -39.86 23.67 -12.69
C PRO A 138 -40.30 22.21 -12.56
N VAL A 139 -41.58 22.01 -12.24
CA VAL A 139 -42.21 20.67 -12.26
C VAL A 139 -42.24 20.19 -13.71
N ALA A 140 -41.28 19.34 -14.05
CA ALA A 140 -41.28 18.63 -15.33
C ALA A 140 -42.41 17.58 -15.32
N ASP A 141 -43.36 17.79 -16.23
CA ASP A 141 -44.52 16.92 -16.44
C ASP A 141 -44.04 15.56 -16.96
N LEU A 142 -43.90 14.57 -16.07
CA LEU A 142 -43.52 13.21 -16.42
C LEU A 142 -44.73 12.49 -17.03
N PRO A 143 -44.69 12.08 -18.32
CA PRO A 143 -45.75 11.27 -18.89
C PRO A 143 -45.81 9.92 -18.17
N ALA A 144 -47.03 9.46 -17.90
CA ALA A 144 -47.28 8.19 -17.21
C ALA A 144 -46.63 7.00 -17.96
N PRO A 145 -46.06 6.02 -17.25
CA PRO A 145 -45.59 4.80 -17.88
C PRO A 145 -46.78 4.03 -18.45
N GLU A 146 -46.80 3.83 -19.78
CA GLU A 146 -47.73 2.90 -20.41
C GLU A 146 -47.49 1.49 -19.85
N THR A 147 -48.48 0.97 -19.13
CA THR A 147 -48.58 -0.45 -18.77
C THR A 147 -48.74 -1.29 -20.03
N VAL A 148 -47.62 -1.67 -20.66
CA VAL A 148 -47.60 -2.73 -21.66
C VAL A 148 -47.72 -4.07 -20.93
N VAL A 149 -48.96 -4.51 -20.76
CA VAL A 149 -49.29 -5.87 -20.33
C VAL A 149 -48.90 -6.82 -21.46
N ALA A 150 -47.71 -7.41 -21.38
CA ALA A 150 -47.34 -8.56 -22.21
C ALA A 150 -47.95 -9.83 -21.60
N GLU A 151 -48.87 -10.45 -22.34
CA GLU A 151 -49.54 -11.68 -21.94
C GLU A 151 -48.55 -12.87 -21.82
N PRO A 152 -48.77 -13.80 -20.88
CA PRO A 152 -47.96 -15.00 -20.77
C PRO A 152 -48.33 -15.99 -21.88
N VAL A 153 -47.43 -16.19 -22.86
CA VAL A 153 -47.56 -17.29 -23.81
C VAL A 153 -47.25 -18.61 -23.10
N VAL A 154 -48.31 -19.23 -22.59
CA VAL A 154 -48.33 -20.63 -22.16
C VAL A 154 -48.11 -21.51 -23.39
N ALA A 155 -46.97 -22.19 -23.45
CA ALA A 155 -46.75 -23.32 -24.35
C ALA A 155 -46.87 -24.63 -23.55
N GLU A 156 -47.96 -25.36 -23.77
CA GLU A 156 -48.18 -26.70 -23.21
C GLU A 156 -47.23 -27.75 -23.83
N PRO A 157 -47.03 -28.91 -23.17
CA PRO A 157 -46.00 -29.88 -23.55
C PRO A 157 -46.43 -30.82 -24.69
N GLY A 158 -45.43 -31.30 -25.44
CA GLY A 158 -45.57 -32.36 -26.47
C GLY A 158 -44.44 -33.41 -26.34
N PRO A 159 -44.68 -34.69 -26.66
CA PRO A 159 -43.98 -35.80 -26.00
C PRO A 159 -42.94 -36.52 -26.89
N GLU A 160 -42.31 -37.56 -26.32
CA GLU A 160 -41.70 -38.71 -27.04
C GLU A 160 -40.57 -38.34 -28.04
N THR A 161 -39.28 -38.57 -27.80
CA THR A 161 -38.58 -39.89 -27.79
C THR A 161 -37.05 -39.61 -27.72
N LEU A 162 -36.10 -40.56 -27.64
CA LEU A 162 -36.09 -42.03 -27.70
C LEU A 162 -34.93 -42.54 -26.81
N VAL A 163 -35.04 -43.74 -26.22
CA VAL A 163 -33.89 -44.47 -25.64
C VAL A 163 -33.27 -45.37 -26.72
N PRO A 164 -31.94 -45.35 -26.89
CA PRO A 164 -31.19 -46.60 -27.08
C PRO A 164 -30.12 -46.69 -25.98
N ASP A 165 -30.21 -47.62 -25.03
CA ASP A 165 -29.98 -49.07 -25.18
C ASP A 165 -28.48 -49.40 -25.23
N ALA A 166 -28.07 -50.35 -24.40
CA ALA A 166 -26.68 -50.61 -24.05
C ALA A 166 -26.15 -51.87 -24.74
N PRO A 167 -24.87 -51.88 -25.14
CA PRO A 167 -24.04 -53.07 -25.09
C PRO A 167 -23.16 -52.98 -23.84
N ALA A 168 -23.37 -53.83 -22.84
CA ALA A 168 -22.93 -55.23 -22.80
C ALA A 168 -21.45 -55.37 -22.40
N SER A 169 -21.23 -56.06 -21.28
CA SER A 169 -19.91 -56.32 -20.72
C SER A 169 -19.07 -57.22 -21.63
N GLU A 170 -17.83 -56.82 -21.89
CA GLU A 170 -16.77 -57.77 -22.22
C GLU A 170 -15.67 -57.70 -21.16
N THR A 171 -15.53 -58.80 -20.42
CA THR A 171 -14.43 -59.05 -19.51
C THR A 171 -13.35 -59.84 -20.26
N PRO A 172 -12.11 -59.34 -20.44
CA PRO A 172 -10.97 -60.19 -20.71
C PRO A 172 -10.45 -60.76 -19.39
N ALA A 173 -10.20 -62.07 -19.38
CA ALA A 173 -9.57 -62.75 -18.24
C ALA A 173 -8.08 -62.37 -18.10
N SER A 174 -7.53 -62.68 -16.93
CA SER A 174 -6.11 -62.53 -16.62
C SER A 174 -5.19 -63.18 -17.65
N ASP A 175 -4.05 -62.55 -17.92
CA ASP A 175 -2.82 -63.29 -18.19
C ASP A 175 -1.72 -62.84 -17.22
N THR A 176 -0.91 -63.79 -16.78
CA THR A 176 0.06 -63.64 -15.69
C THR A 176 1.45 -63.61 -16.28
N ALA A 177 1.93 -62.39 -16.60
CA ALA A 177 3.30 -62.18 -17.05
C ALA A 177 4.18 -61.71 -15.87
N ASP A 178 4.91 -62.66 -15.30
CA ASP A 178 5.97 -62.44 -14.32
C ASP A 178 7.06 -61.54 -14.91
N ALA A 179 7.16 -60.30 -14.42
CA ALA A 179 8.11 -59.29 -14.87
C ALA A 179 9.00 -58.87 -13.68
N PRO A 180 10.34 -58.96 -13.79
CA PRO A 180 11.23 -58.74 -12.67
C PRO A 180 11.16 -57.28 -12.18
N ALA A 181 11.13 -57.11 -10.87
CA ALA A 181 11.08 -55.80 -10.24
C ALA A 181 12.25 -54.91 -10.69
N PRO A 182 12.02 -53.63 -11.03
CA PRO A 182 13.10 -52.68 -11.26
C PRO A 182 13.87 -52.49 -9.96
N GLN A 183 15.12 -52.93 -9.94
CA GLN A 183 16.04 -52.62 -8.86
C GLN A 183 16.35 -51.12 -8.92
N PHE A 184 15.69 -50.34 -8.07
CA PHE A 184 16.09 -48.96 -7.82
C PHE A 184 17.42 -48.98 -7.07
N GLU A 185 18.50 -48.90 -7.84
CA GLU A 185 19.85 -48.69 -7.33
C GLU A 185 19.89 -47.29 -6.68
N ALA A 186 20.01 -47.27 -5.35
CA ALA A 186 20.05 -46.01 -4.61
C ALA A 186 21.31 -45.22 -5.03
N PRO A 187 21.18 -43.91 -5.37
CA PRO A 187 22.34 -43.12 -5.74
C PRO A 187 23.35 -43.11 -4.58
N GLN A 188 24.54 -43.64 -4.83
CA GLN A 188 25.65 -43.51 -3.87
C GLN A 188 26.01 -42.03 -3.75
N PRO A 189 26.25 -41.51 -2.54
CA PRO A 189 26.81 -40.18 -2.40
C PRO A 189 28.24 -40.21 -2.91
N GLU A 190 28.49 -39.61 -4.07
CA GLU A 190 29.84 -39.37 -4.57
C GLU A 190 30.59 -38.53 -3.53
N ALA A 191 31.68 -39.08 -3.00
CA ALA A 191 32.53 -38.37 -2.08
C ALA A 191 33.19 -37.19 -2.83
N PRO A 192 33.29 -35.99 -2.23
CA PRO A 192 33.89 -34.84 -2.91
C PRO A 192 35.35 -35.15 -3.22
N GLU A 193 35.65 -35.25 -4.52
CA GLU A 193 36.99 -35.46 -5.04
C GLU A 193 37.81 -34.20 -4.74
N ALA A 194 38.78 -34.34 -3.83
CA ALA A 194 39.58 -33.22 -3.36
C ALA A 194 40.60 -32.81 -4.43
N GLU A 195 40.22 -31.88 -5.30
CA GLU A 195 41.18 -31.22 -6.20
C GLU A 195 42.31 -30.58 -5.37
N ALA A 196 43.51 -31.16 -5.50
CA ALA A 196 44.70 -30.66 -4.86
C ALA A 196 45.15 -29.36 -5.53
N ILE A 197 44.71 -28.22 -4.99
CA ILE A 197 45.16 -26.89 -5.39
C ILE A 197 46.69 -26.83 -5.24
N ALA A 198 47.39 -26.70 -6.36
CA ALA A 198 48.85 -26.62 -6.40
C ALA A 198 49.34 -25.37 -5.63
N PRO A 199 50.50 -25.43 -4.94
CA PRO A 199 51.01 -24.29 -4.20
C PRO A 199 51.36 -23.14 -5.17
N ALA A 200 50.75 -21.98 -4.93
CA ALA A 200 51.04 -20.77 -5.69
C ALA A 200 52.52 -20.39 -5.54
N THR A 201 53.18 -20.17 -6.67
CA THR A 201 54.55 -19.64 -6.73
C THR A 201 54.60 -18.23 -6.12
N PRO A 202 55.61 -17.89 -5.29
CA PRO A 202 55.81 -16.52 -4.83
C PRO A 202 56.04 -15.60 -6.03
N ILE A 203 55.20 -14.58 -6.19
CA ILE A 203 55.43 -13.53 -7.18
C ILE A 203 56.51 -12.61 -6.62
N GLU A 204 57.61 -12.51 -7.35
CA GLU A 204 58.77 -11.69 -7.00
C GLU A 204 58.43 -10.20 -7.14
N ASP A 205 58.73 -9.42 -6.10
CA ASP A 205 58.33 -8.01 -5.98
C ASP A 205 59.12 -7.14 -6.96
N ALA A 206 58.50 -6.75 -8.08
CA ALA A 206 59.12 -5.86 -9.06
C ALA A 206 58.95 -4.40 -8.62
N PRO A 207 60.04 -3.60 -8.55
CA PRO A 207 59.95 -2.22 -8.05
C PRO A 207 59.15 -1.33 -8.99
N VAL A 208 57.93 -0.98 -8.58
CA VAL A 208 57.06 -0.04 -9.29
C VAL A 208 57.67 1.36 -9.27
N ALA A 209 57.89 1.92 -10.46
CA ALA A 209 58.38 3.29 -10.61
C ALA A 209 57.34 4.31 -10.09
N PRO A 210 57.76 5.43 -9.46
CA PRO A 210 56.84 6.43 -8.92
C PRO A 210 56.02 7.07 -10.04
N ALA A 211 54.70 6.97 -9.94
CA ALA A 211 53.76 7.64 -10.84
C ALA A 211 53.81 9.17 -10.65
N PRO A 212 53.59 9.96 -11.70
CA PRO A 212 53.60 11.42 -11.60
C PRO A 212 52.43 11.93 -10.75
N GLU A 213 52.72 12.94 -9.92
CA GLU A 213 51.77 13.61 -9.04
C GLU A 213 50.70 14.36 -9.86
N VAL A 214 49.50 13.77 -9.96
CA VAL A 214 48.36 14.38 -10.65
C VAL A 214 47.76 15.46 -9.76
N ALA A 215 47.83 16.71 -10.20
CA ALA A 215 47.27 17.85 -9.49
C ALA A 215 45.77 17.67 -9.18
N PRO A 216 45.28 18.11 -8.00
CA PRO A 216 43.91 17.91 -7.59
C PRO A 216 42.93 18.61 -8.55
N ARG A 217 41.97 17.85 -9.08
CA ARG A 217 40.83 18.41 -9.82
C ARG A 217 40.04 19.34 -8.89
N PRO A 218 39.62 20.55 -9.35
CA PRO A 218 38.74 21.39 -8.57
C PRO A 218 37.42 20.66 -8.29
N ALA A 219 36.90 20.81 -7.07
CA ALA A 219 35.64 20.19 -6.67
C ALA A 219 34.48 20.73 -7.54
N PRO A 220 33.53 19.87 -7.95
CA PRO A 220 32.33 20.33 -8.65
C PRO A 220 31.53 21.25 -7.72
N THR A 221 31.16 22.42 -8.22
CA THR A 221 30.18 23.30 -7.56
C THR A 221 28.86 22.55 -7.39
N PRO A 222 28.16 22.70 -6.25
CA PRO A 222 26.86 22.08 -6.05
C PRO A 222 25.87 22.67 -7.04
N SER A 223 25.47 21.87 -8.04
CA SER A 223 24.38 22.25 -8.93
C SER A 223 23.09 22.32 -8.12
N ALA A 224 22.35 23.43 -8.24
CA ALA A 224 21.10 23.59 -7.51
C ALA A 224 20.11 22.51 -7.95
N ARG A 225 19.72 21.64 -7.02
CA ARG A 225 18.70 20.62 -7.26
C ARG A 225 17.40 21.35 -7.64
N PRO A 226 16.79 21.08 -8.81
CA PRO A 226 15.51 21.69 -9.15
C PRO A 226 14.51 21.36 -8.05
N ALA A 227 13.70 22.35 -7.67
CA ALA A 227 12.68 22.17 -6.64
C ALA A 227 11.69 21.09 -7.10
N ALA A 228 11.38 20.14 -6.21
CA ALA A 228 10.31 19.18 -6.50
C ALA A 228 9.00 19.94 -6.79
N PRO A 229 8.22 19.54 -7.82
CA PRO A 229 6.95 20.16 -8.11
C PRO A 229 6.05 20.09 -6.86
N ARG A 230 5.37 21.19 -6.56
CA ARG A 230 4.49 21.27 -5.40
C ARG A 230 3.26 20.42 -5.67
N ARG A 231 2.84 19.60 -4.69
CA ARG A 231 1.63 18.75 -4.73
C ARG A 231 0.29 19.53 -4.85
N ALA A 232 0.31 20.80 -5.20
CA ALA A 232 -0.88 21.66 -5.26
C ALA A 232 -1.68 21.49 -6.57
N ASP A 233 -1.00 21.16 -7.67
CA ASP A 233 -1.62 21.22 -9.01
C ASP A 233 -2.46 19.97 -9.37
N LEU A 234 -2.45 18.94 -8.50
CA LEU A 234 -3.30 17.74 -8.63
C LEU A 234 -4.75 17.94 -8.16
N TRP A 235 -5.08 19.08 -7.52
CA TRP A 235 -6.46 19.38 -7.09
C TRP A 235 -7.38 19.89 -8.21
N ALA A 236 -6.83 20.44 -9.30
CA ALA A 236 -7.63 20.99 -10.39
C ALA A 236 -8.46 19.92 -11.13
N PHE A 237 -7.99 18.67 -11.17
CA PHE A 237 -8.65 17.57 -11.88
C PHE A 237 -9.95 17.07 -11.23
N THR A 238 -10.26 17.45 -9.98
CA THR A 238 -11.45 16.94 -9.28
C THR A 238 -12.70 17.81 -9.42
N GLU A 239 -12.59 19.07 -9.84
CA GLU A 239 -13.76 19.94 -10.06
C GLU A 239 -14.30 19.87 -11.51
N GLU A 240 -13.42 19.79 -12.51
CA GLU A 240 -13.82 19.97 -13.91
C GLU A 240 -14.35 18.69 -14.59
N LEU A 241 -14.00 17.50 -14.08
CA LEU A 241 -14.42 16.20 -14.63
C LEU A 241 -15.66 15.57 -13.96
N GLY A 242 -16.33 16.32 -13.07
CA GLY A 242 -17.49 15.84 -12.32
C GLY A 242 -17.08 15.14 -11.03
N GLY A 243 -17.08 15.89 -9.93
CA GLY A 243 -16.73 15.38 -8.61
C GLY A 243 -17.56 14.15 -8.22
N VAL A 244 -16.86 13.04 -7.93
CA VAL A 244 -17.46 11.80 -7.42
C VAL A 244 -18.26 12.12 -6.14
N PRO A 245 -19.50 11.63 -5.98
CA PRO A 245 -20.30 11.91 -4.78
C PRO A 245 -19.56 11.45 -3.51
N VAL A 246 -19.25 12.42 -2.64
CA VAL A 246 -18.29 12.27 -1.53
C VAL A 246 -18.88 11.48 -0.34
N ASP A 247 -20.15 11.11 -0.39
CA ASP A 247 -20.86 10.35 0.67
C ASP A 247 -20.67 8.82 0.55
N ALA A 248 -19.62 8.36 -0.12
CA ALA A 248 -19.11 7.01 0.07
C ALA A 248 -18.37 6.96 1.41
N ASP A 249 -19.10 6.69 2.51
CA ASP A 249 -18.53 6.23 3.77
C ASP A 249 -17.47 5.17 3.45
N SER A 250 -16.18 5.53 3.62
CA SER A 250 -15.08 4.71 3.15
C SER A 250 -15.05 3.43 3.98
N VAL A 251 -15.66 2.37 3.43
CA VAL A 251 -15.81 1.05 4.05
C VAL A 251 -14.44 0.64 4.56
N GLY A 252 -14.29 0.68 5.88
CA GLY A 252 -13.00 0.92 6.53
C GLY A 252 -11.96 -0.14 6.22
N LEU A 253 -11.25 0.04 5.11
CA LEU A 253 -10.19 -0.87 4.72
C LEU A 253 -9.06 -0.71 5.72
N ASP A 254 -8.51 -1.83 6.17
CA ASP A 254 -7.37 -1.83 7.05
C ASP A 254 -6.24 -1.00 6.42
N PRO A 255 -5.78 0.09 7.07
CA PRO A 255 -4.70 0.93 6.54
C PRO A 255 -3.43 0.14 6.24
N ALA A 256 -3.18 -0.99 6.93
CA ALA A 256 -2.07 -1.88 6.63
C ALA A 256 -2.24 -2.61 5.29
N VAL A 257 -3.46 -3.04 4.94
CA VAL A 257 -3.77 -3.64 3.64
C VAL A 257 -3.61 -2.60 2.53
N MET A 258 -4.08 -1.37 2.72
CA MET A 258 -3.84 -0.28 1.76
C MET A 258 -2.36 0.06 1.62
N ALA A 259 -1.57 0.03 2.69
CA ALA A 259 -0.13 0.26 2.62
C ALA A 259 0.58 -0.83 1.81
N ASP A 260 0.27 -2.11 2.07
CA ASP A 260 0.82 -3.23 1.31
C ASP A 260 0.43 -3.17 -0.18
N LEU A 261 -0.82 -2.81 -0.51
CA LEU A 261 -1.26 -2.66 -1.91
C LEU A 261 -0.56 -1.49 -2.62
N ARG A 262 -0.34 -0.37 -1.93
CA ARG A 262 0.46 0.75 -2.49
C ARG A 262 1.92 0.35 -2.71
N GLU A 263 2.54 -0.44 -1.83
CA GLU A 263 3.90 -0.96 -2.00
C GLU A 263 4.01 -1.90 -3.22
N VAL A 264 3.01 -2.74 -3.46
CA VAL A 264 2.97 -3.58 -4.68
C VAL A 264 2.80 -2.73 -5.93
N LEU A 265 1.90 -1.73 -5.93
CA LEU A 265 1.72 -0.81 -7.05
C LEU A 265 2.97 0.03 -7.33
N GLU A 266 3.64 0.54 -6.30
CA GLU A 266 4.93 1.25 -6.41
C GLU A 266 6.01 0.34 -7.02
N THR A 267 6.03 -0.94 -6.67
CA THR A 267 6.94 -1.94 -7.27
C THR A 267 6.65 -2.16 -8.77
N LEU A 268 5.39 -2.00 -9.20
CA LEU A 268 4.99 -2.00 -10.61
C LEU A 268 5.25 -0.64 -11.31
N GLY A 269 5.55 0.42 -10.57
CA GLY A 269 5.62 1.80 -11.08
C GLY A 269 4.26 2.48 -11.27
N LEU A 270 3.19 1.94 -10.67
CA LEU A 270 1.83 2.49 -10.70
C LEU A 270 1.58 3.39 -9.47
N GLU A 271 1.14 4.63 -9.69
CA GLU A 271 0.72 5.51 -8.58
C GLU A 271 -0.78 5.36 -8.31
N LEU A 272 -1.15 4.87 -7.12
CA LEU A 272 -2.56 4.66 -6.74
C LEU A 272 -3.29 6.00 -6.57
N THR A 273 -4.42 6.19 -7.27
CA THR A 273 -5.28 7.38 -7.11
C THR A 273 -6.36 7.14 -6.05
N HIS A 274 -7.04 8.22 -5.63
CA HIS A 274 -8.17 8.12 -4.70
C HIS A 274 -9.33 7.29 -5.29
N ALA A 275 -9.51 7.31 -6.63
CA ALA A 275 -10.49 6.46 -7.31
C ALA A 275 -10.09 4.97 -7.23
N GLY A 276 -8.79 4.66 -7.26
CA GLY A 276 -8.28 3.31 -7.03
C GLY A 276 -8.51 2.81 -5.61
N GLU A 277 -8.36 3.69 -4.61
CA GLU A 277 -8.70 3.35 -3.21
C GLU A 277 -10.20 3.03 -3.08
N GLY A 278 -11.07 3.82 -3.74
CA GLY A 278 -12.51 3.56 -3.83
C GLY A 278 -12.84 2.24 -4.54
N LEU A 279 -12.18 1.93 -5.66
CA LEU A 279 -12.33 0.67 -6.38
C LEU A 279 -11.91 -0.54 -5.53
N ILE A 280 -10.75 -0.47 -4.88
CA ILE A 280 -10.28 -1.51 -3.96
C ILE A 280 -11.30 -1.73 -2.82
N ALA A 281 -11.79 -0.64 -2.21
CA ALA A 281 -12.77 -0.70 -1.13
C ALA A 281 -14.10 -1.31 -1.59
N ASP A 282 -14.63 -0.92 -2.76
CA ASP A 282 -15.83 -1.52 -3.36
C ASP A 282 -15.64 -3.03 -3.55
N ARG A 283 -14.56 -3.47 -4.21
CA ARG A 283 -14.33 -4.90 -4.48
C ARG A 283 -14.19 -5.71 -3.20
N ILE A 284 -13.44 -5.22 -2.20
CA ILE A 284 -13.30 -5.94 -0.93
C ILE A 284 -14.60 -5.93 -0.12
N SER A 285 -15.41 -4.86 -0.18
CA SER A 285 -16.75 -4.84 0.44
C SER A 285 -17.70 -5.88 -0.17
N ARG A 286 -17.53 -6.20 -1.47
CA ARG A 286 -18.23 -7.28 -2.18
C ARG A 286 -17.62 -8.67 -1.94
N GLY A 287 -16.59 -8.78 -1.10
CA GLY A 287 -15.96 -10.04 -0.70
C GLY A 287 -14.77 -10.47 -1.55
N ALA A 288 -14.26 -9.63 -2.46
CA ALA A 288 -13.02 -9.91 -3.18
C ALA A 288 -11.81 -9.90 -2.22
N ARG A 289 -10.76 -10.67 -2.54
CA ARG A 289 -9.51 -10.63 -1.79
C ARG A 289 -8.69 -9.41 -2.24
N PRO A 290 -7.75 -8.90 -1.43
CA PRO A 290 -6.90 -7.78 -1.83
C PRO A 290 -6.12 -8.01 -3.13
N GLY A 291 -5.70 -9.24 -3.41
CA GLY A 291 -5.05 -9.60 -4.68
C GLY A 291 -5.99 -9.55 -5.89
N ASP A 292 -7.23 -9.98 -5.73
CA ASP A 292 -8.24 -9.96 -6.80
C ASP A 292 -8.71 -8.51 -7.10
N ALA A 293 -8.82 -7.68 -6.05
CA ALA A 293 -9.09 -6.26 -6.22
C ALA A 293 -7.93 -5.53 -6.93
N LEU A 294 -6.68 -5.93 -6.66
CA LEU A 294 -5.49 -5.41 -7.32
C LEU A 294 -5.41 -5.79 -8.81
N SER A 295 -5.70 -7.04 -9.17
CA SER A 295 -5.69 -7.46 -10.59
C SER A 295 -6.75 -6.73 -11.41
N GLN A 296 -7.96 -6.56 -10.85
CA GLN A 296 -9.00 -5.75 -11.49
C GLN A 296 -8.60 -4.27 -11.61
N LEU A 297 -8.01 -3.68 -10.55
CA LEU A 297 -7.51 -2.30 -10.61
C LEU A 297 -6.48 -2.10 -11.73
N VAL A 298 -5.60 -3.07 -11.97
CA VAL A 298 -4.67 -3.04 -13.11
C VAL A 298 -5.44 -3.08 -14.44
N VAL A 299 -6.40 -4.00 -14.62
CA VAL A 299 -7.24 -4.05 -15.85
C VAL A 299 -7.91 -2.70 -16.12
N PHE A 300 -8.52 -2.08 -15.11
CA PHE A 300 -9.14 -0.76 -15.24
C PHE A 300 -8.12 0.35 -15.54
N THR A 301 -6.92 0.30 -14.98
CA THR A 301 -5.85 1.27 -15.26
C THR A 301 -5.47 1.28 -16.74
N PHE A 302 -5.28 0.10 -17.34
CA PHE A 302 -4.98 -0.02 -18.78
C PHE A 302 -6.17 0.34 -19.67
N ALA A 303 -7.41 0.05 -19.24
CA ALA A 303 -8.62 0.47 -19.95
C ALA A 303 -8.76 2.01 -20.01
N HIS A 304 -8.52 2.71 -18.90
CA HIS A 304 -8.48 4.18 -18.87
C HIS A 304 -7.36 4.76 -19.73
N ALA A 305 -6.16 4.17 -19.68
CA ALA A 305 -5.04 4.62 -20.51
C ALA A 305 -5.38 4.57 -22.02
N LEU A 306 -5.93 3.45 -22.50
CA LEU A 306 -6.34 3.36 -23.91
C LEU A 306 -7.51 4.28 -24.27
N GLN A 307 -8.43 4.55 -23.33
CA GLN A 307 -9.50 5.52 -23.56
C GLN A 307 -8.94 6.94 -23.72
N HIS A 308 -7.93 7.32 -22.94
CA HIS A 308 -7.22 8.59 -23.09
C HIS A 308 -6.40 8.65 -24.40
N ASP A 309 -5.62 7.62 -24.73
CA ASP A 309 -4.84 7.56 -25.99
C ASP A 309 -5.75 7.66 -27.23
N ALA A 310 -6.94 7.05 -27.18
CA ALA A 310 -7.93 7.12 -28.25
C ALA A 310 -8.51 8.53 -28.49
N HIS A 311 -8.29 9.47 -27.57
CA HIS A 311 -8.63 10.89 -27.71
C HIS A 311 -7.43 11.78 -28.09
N ALA A 312 -6.20 11.28 -28.01
CA ALA A 312 -4.98 12.07 -28.18
C ALA A 312 -4.43 12.10 -29.63
N ASP A 313 -4.96 11.28 -30.55
CA ASP A 313 -4.53 11.09 -31.95
C ASP A 313 -3.05 10.69 -32.19
N GLU A 314 -2.17 10.78 -31.18
CA GLU A 314 -0.77 10.36 -31.25
C GLU A 314 -0.59 8.87 -30.93
N THR A 315 -0.14 8.07 -31.92
CA THR A 315 -0.04 6.61 -31.78
C THR A 315 1.38 5.99 -31.76
N PRO A 316 2.32 6.45 -30.90
CA PRO A 316 3.54 5.68 -30.57
C PRO A 316 3.42 4.79 -29.32
N ALA A 317 2.53 5.11 -28.37
CA ALA A 317 2.51 4.51 -27.02
C ALA A 317 2.15 3.01 -26.95
N ALA A 318 1.36 2.50 -27.90
CA ALA A 318 0.77 1.16 -27.82
C ALA A 318 1.78 0.00 -27.70
N ALA A 319 2.96 0.11 -28.35
CA ALA A 319 4.00 -0.92 -28.27
C ALA A 319 4.69 -0.95 -26.91
N GLU A 320 4.92 0.22 -26.31
CA GLU A 320 5.53 0.37 -24.98
C GLU A 320 4.54 -0.04 -23.89
N LEU A 321 3.27 0.36 -24.01
CA LEU A 321 2.17 -0.08 -23.14
C LEU A 321 2.02 -1.60 -23.13
N ARG A 322 2.07 -2.26 -24.29
CA ARG A 322 2.04 -3.73 -24.40
C ARG A 322 3.28 -4.40 -23.79
N GLY A 323 4.45 -3.79 -23.94
CA GLY A 323 5.69 -4.24 -23.29
C GLY A 323 5.59 -4.20 -21.76
N TYR A 324 5.15 -3.06 -21.22
CA TYR A 324 4.93 -2.85 -19.80
C TYR A 324 3.82 -3.75 -19.22
N ALA A 325 2.73 -3.96 -19.96
CA ALA A 325 1.67 -4.89 -19.55
C ALA A 325 2.20 -6.31 -19.33
N ILE A 326 3.13 -6.80 -20.16
CA ILE A 326 3.76 -8.11 -20.00
C ILE A 326 4.57 -8.19 -18.69
N GLU A 327 5.23 -7.10 -18.30
CA GLU A 327 5.96 -7.04 -17.03
C GLU A 327 5.00 -7.04 -15.84
N VAL A 328 3.93 -6.23 -15.88
CA VAL A 328 2.88 -6.22 -14.86
C VAL A 328 2.20 -7.59 -14.72
N MET A 329 1.87 -8.26 -15.83
CA MET A 329 1.30 -9.61 -15.83
C MET A 329 2.22 -10.63 -15.14
N ARG A 330 3.53 -10.55 -15.35
CA ARG A 330 4.54 -11.44 -14.71
C ARG A 330 4.68 -11.19 -13.21
N GLU A 331 4.56 -9.94 -12.76
CA GLU A 331 4.61 -9.63 -11.33
C GLU A 331 3.32 -10.06 -10.62
N LEU A 332 2.15 -9.85 -11.23
CA LEU A 332 0.88 -10.39 -10.73
C LEU A 332 0.86 -11.94 -10.75
N GLU A 333 1.53 -12.58 -11.72
CA GLU A 333 1.67 -14.04 -11.77
C GLU A 333 2.39 -14.60 -10.53
N LYS A 334 3.43 -13.93 -10.03
CA LYS A 334 4.07 -14.31 -8.75
C LYS A 334 3.09 -14.23 -7.58
N LEU A 335 2.21 -13.22 -7.60
CA LEU A 335 1.20 -13.01 -6.57
C LEU A 335 0.12 -14.10 -6.61
N ARG A 336 -0.31 -14.54 -7.80
CA ARG A 336 -1.13 -15.74 -8.02
C ARG A 336 -0.44 -16.99 -7.49
N ASP A 337 0.82 -17.23 -7.87
CA ASP A 337 1.54 -18.48 -7.55
C ASP A 337 1.80 -18.68 -6.06
N ALA A 338 1.94 -17.60 -5.30
CA ALA A 338 1.94 -17.68 -3.86
C ALA A 338 0.58 -18.08 -3.27
N GLY A 339 -0.52 -17.82 -4.01
CA GLY A 339 -1.92 -17.95 -3.59
C GLY A 339 -2.60 -16.63 -3.20
N GLY A 340 -2.10 -15.46 -3.60
CA GLY A 340 -2.61 -14.13 -3.22
C GLY A 340 -3.82 -13.65 -4.02
N ILE A 341 -3.84 -14.02 -5.29
CA ILE A 341 -4.95 -13.83 -6.24
C ILE A 341 -5.63 -15.19 -6.43
N ASP A 342 -6.94 -15.24 -6.58
CA ASP A 342 -7.64 -16.43 -7.05
C ASP A 342 -7.20 -16.81 -8.49
N PRO A 343 -6.89 -18.10 -8.79
CA PRO A 343 -6.39 -18.49 -10.12
C PRO A 343 -7.38 -18.26 -11.27
N ASP A 344 -8.69 -18.46 -11.04
CA ASP A 344 -9.70 -18.33 -12.09
C ASP A 344 -9.96 -16.86 -12.42
N LEU A 345 -10.01 -16.00 -11.38
CA LEU A 345 -10.06 -14.55 -11.55
C LEU A 345 -8.79 -14.01 -12.21
N PHE A 346 -7.60 -14.49 -11.81
CA PHE A 346 -6.36 -14.12 -12.47
C PHE A 346 -6.38 -14.45 -13.96
N GLU A 347 -6.80 -15.65 -14.36
CA GLU A 347 -6.82 -16.02 -15.78
C GLU A 347 -7.85 -15.18 -16.57
N ALA A 348 -8.99 -14.82 -15.95
CA ALA A 348 -9.94 -13.89 -16.54
C ALA A 348 -9.36 -12.49 -16.74
N ASP A 349 -8.76 -11.91 -15.69
CA ASP A 349 -8.19 -10.56 -15.69
C ASP A 349 -7.00 -10.45 -16.65
N MET A 350 -6.09 -11.43 -16.67
CA MET A 350 -4.93 -11.40 -17.58
C MET A 350 -5.34 -11.61 -19.04
N ARG A 351 -6.37 -12.44 -19.31
CA ARG A 351 -6.93 -12.58 -20.67
C ARG A 351 -7.60 -11.29 -21.13
N CYS A 352 -8.27 -10.58 -20.22
CA CYS A 352 -8.85 -9.27 -20.49
C CYS A 352 -7.75 -8.23 -20.77
N LEU A 353 -6.75 -8.12 -19.88
CA LEU A 353 -5.60 -7.22 -20.05
C LEU A 353 -4.83 -7.48 -21.34
N TRP A 354 -4.58 -8.76 -21.68
CA TRP A 354 -3.95 -9.12 -22.96
C TRP A 354 -4.79 -8.64 -24.15
N ALA A 355 -6.09 -8.93 -24.17
CA ALA A 355 -6.98 -8.52 -25.26
C ALA A 355 -7.08 -6.99 -25.40
N ILE A 356 -6.97 -6.24 -24.30
CA ILE A 356 -6.89 -4.77 -24.28
C ILE A 356 -5.63 -4.29 -25.01
N VAL A 357 -4.45 -4.83 -24.68
CA VAL A 357 -3.16 -4.30 -25.17
C VAL A 357 -2.67 -4.91 -26.50
N ASP A 358 -3.22 -6.04 -26.94
CA ASP A 358 -2.79 -6.74 -28.16
C ASP A 358 -3.38 -6.13 -29.44
N ASP A 359 -4.65 -5.73 -29.42
CA ASP A 359 -5.31 -4.96 -30.48
C ASP A 359 -6.22 -3.87 -29.86
N PRO A 360 -5.67 -2.69 -29.54
CA PRO A 360 -6.43 -1.56 -29.00
C PRO A 360 -7.60 -1.11 -29.88
N ALA A 361 -7.53 -1.35 -31.20
CA ALA A 361 -8.57 -0.92 -32.13
C ALA A 361 -9.80 -1.84 -32.07
N ALA A 362 -9.58 -3.15 -31.92
CA ALA A 362 -10.62 -4.14 -31.66
C ALA A 362 -11.11 -4.10 -30.20
N ALA A 363 -10.24 -3.75 -29.25
CA ALA A 363 -10.57 -3.70 -27.83
C ALA A 363 -11.55 -2.59 -27.42
N ARG A 364 -11.82 -1.58 -28.28
CA ARG A 364 -12.65 -0.41 -27.93
C ARG A 364 -14.01 -0.74 -27.31
N GLU A 365 -14.72 -1.75 -27.84
CA GLU A 365 -16.03 -2.16 -27.30
C GLU A 365 -15.89 -2.77 -25.90
N MET A 366 -14.85 -3.58 -25.69
CA MET A 366 -14.53 -4.18 -24.39
C MET A 366 -14.06 -3.14 -23.37
N VAL A 367 -13.22 -2.17 -23.78
CA VAL A 367 -12.82 -1.03 -22.94
C VAL A 367 -14.04 -0.21 -22.55
N SER A 368 -14.93 0.13 -23.49
CA SER A 368 -16.18 0.83 -23.19
C SER A 368 -17.11 0.03 -22.28
N ALA A 369 -17.15 -1.30 -22.38
CA ALA A 369 -17.93 -2.16 -21.51
C ALA A 369 -17.34 -2.28 -20.08
N LEU A 370 -16.01 -2.27 -19.94
CA LEU A 370 -15.33 -2.21 -18.65
C LEU A 370 -15.60 -0.86 -17.97
N LEU A 371 -15.38 0.24 -18.69
CA LEU A 371 -15.59 1.61 -18.20
C LEU A 371 -17.07 1.97 -17.98
N ALA A 372 -18.00 1.06 -18.26
CA ALA A 372 -19.39 1.16 -17.81
C ALA A 372 -19.59 0.71 -16.34
N ASP A 373 -18.58 0.15 -15.67
CA ASP A 373 -18.61 -0.08 -14.22
C ASP A 373 -18.65 1.27 -13.47
N PRO A 374 -19.63 1.49 -12.57
CA PRO A 374 -19.85 2.80 -11.95
C PRO A 374 -18.75 3.24 -10.98
N VAL A 375 -17.85 2.34 -10.56
CA VAL A 375 -16.72 2.64 -9.67
C VAL A 375 -15.41 2.64 -10.45
N GLY A 376 -15.13 1.57 -11.19
CA GLY A 376 -13.89 1.43 -11.95
C GLY A 376 -13.83 2.31 -13.20
N GLY A 377 -14.98 2.63 -13.79
CA GLY A 377 -15.09 3.53 -14.95
C GLY A 377 -15.12 5.02 -14.63
N ALA A 378 -15.36 5.40 -13.36
CA ALA A 378 -15.58 6.80 -12.98
C ALA A 378 -14.32 7.68 -13.12
N ALA A 379 -13.14 7.14 -12.81
CA ALA A 379 -11.85 7.83 -12.96
C ALA A 379 -10.69 6.81 -12.98
N PRO A 380 -9.50 7.17 -13.53
CA PRO A 380 -8.35 6.28 -13.56
C PRO A 380 -7.92 5.82 -12.16
N PRO A 381 -7.92 4.52 -11.84
CA PRO A 381 -7.68 4.05 -10.48
C PRO A 381 -6.19 4.03 -10.10
N ALA A 382 -5.29 3.94 -11.08
CA ALA A 382 -3.87 4.25 -10.90
C ALA A 382 -3.36 5.06 -12.10
N LEU A 383 -2.23 5.74 -11.92
CA LEU A 383 -1.50 6.39 -13.00
C LEU A 383 -0.39 5.46 -13.50
N LEU A 384 -0.24 5.39 -14.83
CA LEU A 384 0.89 4.73 -15.47
C LEU A 384 2.20 5.50 -15.22
N PRO A 385 3.36 4.81 -15.28
CA PRO A 385 4.68 5.46 -15.22
C PRO A 385 4.84 6.62 -16.22
N ASP A 386 5.59 7.65 -15.82
CA ASP A 386 5.85 8.88 -16.60
C ASP A 386 6.25 8.63 -18.06
N PHE A 387 7.01 7.58 -18.34
CA PHE A 387 7.48 7.26 -19.69
C PHE A 387 6.38 6.70 -20.61
N LEU A 388 5.27 6.22 -20.06
CA LEU A 388 4.08 5.77 -20.81
C LEU A 388 2.98 6.83 -20.86
N ARG A 389 3.08 7.89 -20.05
CA ARG A 389 2.12 8.99 -20.10
C ARG A 389 2.45 9.83 -21.35
N PRO A 390 1.45 10.20 -22.18
CA PRO A 390 1.69 11.20 -23.20
C PRO A 390 2.25 12.44 -22.51
N MET A 391 3.44 12.89 -22.92
CA MET A 391 3.95 14.15 -22.38
C MET A 391 2.92 15.22 -22.73
N PRO A 392 2.47 16.04 -21.77
CA PRO A 392 1.63 17.17 -22.14
C PRO A 392 2.42 17.95 -23.18
N GLU A 393 1.79 18.24 -24.33
CA GLU A 393 2.35 19.24 -25.24
C GLU A 393 2.68 20.44 -24.38
N ILE A 394 3.96 20.81 -24.33
CA ILE A 394 4.37 22.08 -23.76
C ILE A 394 3.89 23.08 -24.79
N ALA A 395 2.59 23.39 -24.74
CA ALA A 395 1.92 24.30 -25.64
C ALA A 395 2.79 25.54 -25.71
N ASP A 396 3.38 25.76 -26.89
CA ASP A 396 4.52 26.65 -27.05
C ASP A 396 4.19 27.96 -26.33
N LEU A 397 4.92 28.22 -25.24
CA LEU A 397 4.76 29.45 -24.47
C LEU A 397 5.30 30.54 -25.37
N ASP A 398 4.39 31.07 -26.21
CA ASP A 398 4.68 32.04 -27.26
C ASP A 398 5.65 33.09 -26.71
N ASP A 399 6.80 33.23 -27.36
CA ASP A 399 7.96 34.07 -27.00
C ASP A 399 7.63 35.59 -27.14
N ASP A 400 6.48 36.03 -26.62
CA ASP A 400 6.04 37.43 -26.51
C ASP A 400 6.57 38.06 -25.20
N PHE A 401 7.90 38.15 -25.07
CA PHE A 401 8.61 38.85 -23.96
C PHE A 401 9.72 39.81 -24.43
#